data_AF-A0A353VXW3-F1
#
_entry.id   AF-A0A353VXW3-F1
#
_cell.length_a   1.000
_cell.length_b   1.000
_cell.length_c   1.000
_cell.angle_alpha   90.00
_cell.angle_beta   90.00
_cell.angle_gamma   90.00
#
_symmetry.space_group_name_H-M   'P 1'
#
loop_
_entity.id
_entity.type
_entity.pdbx_description
1 polymer ?
#
loop_
_entity_poly.entity_id
_entity_poly.type
_entity_poly.pdbx_seq_one_letter_code
_entity_poly.pdbx_strand_id
1 'polypeptide(L)'
;MSLKKSGYLFCVLFLSSINIANAVTEVDFIYIGDSEHDSLLGVKQGIDEANLQGEFLGQKYNLEIVSKEKIEEYDFSKYIAILTSLDSKQLISLAKQLNNTPVFNLTDESDDLRRNCIANILHIAPSNKMKSDALKQLEIKKPASKANAQAWHYSFVKFAARDLNKRFKKNFQVKMNDHSWAGWAAVKMTSDTVARTQITSPDDMLKYLKNELTFDGQKGSDMNFRVTGQLRQLIILVENDKIITEAPIRGIAKPPSLDSLGILEC
;
A
#
# COMPACT_ATOMS: atom_id res chain seq x y z
N MET A 1 -36.03 -70.77 32.62
CA MET A 1 -34.75 -70.30 32.03
C MET A 1 -35.09 -69.61 30.72
N SER A 2 -35.31 -68.30 30.74
CA SER A 2 -35.80 -67.50 29.61
C SER A 2 -34.68 -66.57 29.13
N LEU A 3 -34.22 -66.76 27.90
CA LEU A 3 -33.18 -65.96 27.25
C LEU A 3 -33.83 -64.82 26.44
N LYS A 4 -33.67 -63.58 26.90
CA LYS A 4 -34.02 -62.36 26.15
C LYS A 4 -32.97 -62.14 25.04
N LYS A 5 -33.41 -62.08 23.78
CA LYS A 5 -32.61 -61.59 22.65
C LYS A 5 -32.63 -60.06 22.64
N SER A 6 -31.47 -59.44 22.80
CA SER A 6 -31.27 -57.99 22.65
C SER A 6 -30.89 -57.70 21.20
N GLY A 7 -31.78 -57.03 20.45
CA GLY A 7 -31.51 -56.56 19.10
C GLY A 7 -30.74 -55.25 19.14
N TYR A 8 -29.52 -55.23 18.60
CA TYR A 8 -28.76 -54.01 18.38
C TYR A 8 -29.29 -53.29 17.14
N LEU A 9 -29.82 -52.07 17.33
CA LEU A 9 -30.23 -51.16 16.27
C LEU A 9 -28.98 -50.43 15.76
N PHE A 10 -28.54 -50.76 14.54
CA PHE A 10 -27.39 -50.12 13.88
C PHE A 10 -27.87 -48.80 13.24
N CYS A 11 -27.55 -47.68 13.88
CA CYS A 11 -27.86 -46.35 13.35
C CYS A 11 -26.79 -45.96 12.34
N VAL A 12 -27.10 -46.06 11.04
CA VAL A 12 -26.20 -45.64 9.96
C VAL A 12 -26.27 -44.12 9.84
N LEU A 13 -25.24 -43.44 10.36
CA LEU A 13 -25.05 -42.00 10.15
C LEU A 13 -24.60 -41.78 8.69
N PHE A 14 -25.53 -41.34 7.85
CA PHE A 14 -25.20 -40.75 6.55
C PHE A 14 -24.50 -39.40 6.79
N LEU A 15 -23.17 -39.40 6.77
CA LEU A 15 -22.37 -38.19 6.66
C LEU A 15 -22.49 -37.69 5.21
N SER A 16 -23.47 -36.82 4.94
CA SER A 16 -23.47 -36.03 3.71
C SER A 16 -22.29 -35.05 3.76
N SER A 17 -21.22 -35.37 3.07
CA SER A 17 -20.13 -34.43 2.78
C SER A 17 -20.69 -33.32 1.90
N ILE A 18 -21.12 -32.23 2.54
CA ILE A 18 -21.42 -30.97 1.86
C ILE A 18 -20.09 -30.45 1.35
N ASN A 19 -19.84 -30.60 0.05
CA ASN A 19 -18.79 -29.83 -0.63
C ASN A 19 -19.23 -28.37 -0.63
N ILE A 20 -18.89 -27.63 0.43
CA ILE A 20 -18.86 -26.18 0.35
C ILE A 20 -17.63 -25.87 -0.49
N ALA A 21 -17.80 -25.69 -1.79
CA ALA A 21 -16.85 -24.91 -2.56
C ALA A 21 -16.87 -23.52 -1.92
N ASN A 22 -15.93 -23.23 -1.02
CA ASN A 22 -15.76 -21.87 -0.52
C ASN A 22 -15.48 -21.00 -1.74
N ALA A 23 -16.43 -20.13 -2.09
CA ALA A 23 -16.26 -19.22 -3.20
C ALA A 23 -15.02 -18.35 -2.92
N VAL A 24 -14.03 -18.42 -3.81
CA VAL A 24 -12.82 -17.63 -3.70
C VAL A 24 -13.21 -16.16 -3.84
N THR A 25 -12.78 -15.33 -2.90
CA THR A 25 -12.97 -13.89 -2.95
C THR A 25 -11.94 -13.31 -3.93
N GLU A 26 -12.39 -12.90 -5.11
CA GLU A 26 -11.56 -12.23 -6.11
C GLU A 26 -11.46 -10.73 -5.75
N VAL A 27 -10.24 -10.20 -5.77
CA VAL A 27 -9.92 -8.81 -5.45
C VAL A 27 -9.11 -8.25 -6.62
N ASP A 28 -9.76 -7.41 -7.44
CA ASP A 28 -9.17 -6.92 -8.67
C ASP A 28 -8.52 -5.55 -8.47
N PHE A 29 -7.23 -5.45 -8.79
CA PHE A 29 -6.50 -4.19 -8.90
C PHE A 29 -6.30 -3.80 -10.35
N ILE A 30 -6.18 -2.50 -10.60
CA ILE A 30 -5.69 -1.95 -11.87
C ILE A 30 -4.49 -1.04 -11.63
N TYR A 31 -3.45 -1.23 -12.43
CA TYR A 31 -2.32 -0.33 -12.54
C TYR A 31 -2.43 0.50 -13.83
N ILE A 32 -2.31 1.82 -13.70
CA ILE A 32 -2.34 2.76 -14.83
C ILE A 32 -1.03 3.54 -14.88
N GLY A 33 -0.25 3.30 -15.94
CA GLY A 33 1.08 3.90 -16.06
C GLY A 33 1.95 3.23 -17.10
N ASP A 34 3.23 3.59 -17.09
CA ASP A 34 4.24 2.95 -17.92
C ASP A 34 4.53 1.52 -17.39
N SER A 35 4.59 0.55 -18.30
CA SER A 35 4.86 -0.87 -18.00
C SER A 35 6.30 -1.12 -17.51
N GLU A 36 7.21 -0.20 -17.82
CA GLU A 36 8.61 -0.30 -17.41
C GLU A 36 8.92 0.48 -16.12
N HIS A 37 7.93 1.16 -15.54
CA HIS A 37 8.15 1.97 -14.35
C HIS A 37 8.31 1.10 -13.09
N ASP A 38 9.27 1.44 -12.23
CA ASP A 38 9.61 0.68 -11.01
C ASP A 38 8.43 0.51 -10.04
N SER A 39 7.48 1.45 -10.04
CA SER A 39 6.25 1.31 -9.23
C SER A 39 5.46 0.05 -9.59
N LEU A 40 5.41 -0.34 -10.87
CA LEU A 40 4.74 -1.57 -11.28
C LEU A 40 5.44 -2.81 -10.73
N LEU A 41 6.78 -2.81 -10.66
CA LEU A 41 7.52 -3.91 -10.01
C LEU A 41 7.15 -4.03 -8.53
N GLY A 42 6.97 -2.89 -7.87
CA GLY A 42 6.44 -2.81 -6.51
C GLY A 42 5.04 -3.42 -6.38
N VAL A 43 4.13 -3.02 -7.26
CA VAL A 43 2.75 -3.56 -7.29
C VAL A 43 2.79 -5.07 -7.49
N LYS A 44 3.58 -5.57 -8.45
CA LYS A 44 3.76 -7.01 -8.68
C LYS A 44 4.28 -7.75 -7.44
N GLN A 45 5.28 -7.20 -6.74
CA GLN A 45 5.75 -7.76 -5.46
C GLN A 45 4.61 -7.87 -4.44
N GLY A 46 3.79 -6.83 -4.33
CA GLY A 46 2.65 -6.81 -3.42
C GLY A 46 1.59 -7.85 -3.77
N ILE A 47 1.29 -8.04 -5.06
CA ILE A 47 0.33 -9.04 -5.54
C ILE A 47 0.82 -10.46 -5.26
N ASP A 48 2.11 -10.73 -5.50
CA ASP A 48 2.72 -12.02 -5.20
C ASP A 48 2.60 -12.35 -3.69
N GLU A 49 2.92 -11.39 -2.83
CA GLU A 49 2.81 -11.55 -1.38
C GLU A 49 1.36 -11.69 -0.90
N ALA A 50 0.44 -10.91 -1.48
CA ALA A 50 -0.99 -10.97 -1.17
C ALA A 50 -1.58 -12.33 -1.53
N ASN A 51 -1.22 -12.90 -2.67
CA ASN A 51 -1.68 -14.23 -3.09
C ASN A 51 -1.09 -15.36 -2.24
N LEU A 52 0.18 -15.27 -1.81
CA LEU A 52 0.76 -16.25 -0.88
C LEU A 52 0.00 -16.30 0.46
N GLN A 53 -0.48 -15.15 0.95
CA GLN A 53 -1.33 -15.10 2.14
C GLN A 53 -2.78 -15.50 1.83
N GLY A 54 -3.29 -15.07 0.68
CA GLY A 54 -4.66 -15.27 0.23
C GLY A 54 -5.04 -16.73 0.01
N GLU A 55 -4.08 -17.60 -0.34
CA GLU A 55 -4.30 -19.05 -0.49
C GLU A 55 -4.96 -19.66 0.76
N PHE A 56 -4.49 -19.28 1.94
CA PHE A 56 -5.03 -19.77 3.22
C PHE A 56 -6.35 -19.11 3.63
N LEU A 57 -6.68 -17.96 3.03
CA LEU A 57 -7.86 -17.16 3.35
C LEU A 57 -8.99 -17.31 2.32
N GLY A 58 -8.79 -18.10 1.25
CA GLY A 58 -9.74 -18.19 0.14
C GLY A 58 -9.86 -16.88 -0.64
N GLN A 59 -8.76 -16.13 -0.76
CA GLN A 59 -8.70 -14.83 -1.45
C GLN A 59 -7.73 -14.92 -2.62
N LYS A 60 -8.09 -14.30 -3.74
CA LYS A 60 -7.24 -14.20 -4.94
C LYS A 60 -7.17 -12.75 -5.40
N TYR A 61 -5.96 -12.28 -5.61
CA TYR A 61 -5.65 -10.91 -5.99
C TYR A 61 -5.20 -10.87 -7.45
N ASN A 62 -5.94 -10.17 -8.29
CA ASN A 62 -5.62 -10.01 -9.71
C ASN A 62 -5.09 -8.60 -9.97
N LEU A 63 -4.24 -8.47 -10.99
CA LEU A 63 -3.71 -7.19 -11.43
C LEU A 63 -3.91 -7.04 -12.93
N GLU A 64 -4.62 -5.99 -13.32
CA GLU A 64 -4.67 -5.53 -14.70
C GLU A 64 -3.73 -4.34 -14.92
N ILE A 65 -3.05 -4.30 -16.06
CA ILE A 65 -2.07 -3.26 -16.40
C ILE A 65 -2.57 -2.54 -17.64
N VAL A 66 -2.79 -1.23 -17.51
CA VAL A 66 -3.38 -0.38 -18.55
C VAL A 66 -2.48 0.82 -18.82
N SER A 67 -2.24 1.11 -20.10
CA SER A 67 -1.51 2.32 -20.49
C SER A 67 -2.37 3.56 -20.27
N LYS A 68 -1.73 4.69 -19.96
CA LYS A 68 -2.40 5.96 -19.66
C LYS A 68 -3.29 6.49 -20.80
N GLU A 69 -3.06 6.07 -22.04
CA GLU A 69 -3.86 6.48 -23.21
C GLU A 69 -5.24 5.80 -23.27
N LYS A 70 -5.48 4.74 -22.48
CA LYS A 70 -6.73 3.96 -22.51
C LYS A 70 -7.71 4.29 -21.38
N ILE A 71 -7.44 5.35 -20.61
CA ILE A 71 -8.22 5.69 -19.40
C ILE A 71 -9.68 6.03 -19.73
N GLU A 72 -9.93 6.80 -20.79
CA GLU A 72 -11.24 7.39 -21.06
C GLU A 72 -12.34 6.36 -21.38
N GLU A 73 -11.96 5.19 -21.89
CA GLU A 73 -12.89 4.13 -22.32
C GLU A 73 -13.02 3.01 -21.27
N TYR A 74 -12.36 3.14 -20.12
CA TYR A 74 -12.20 2.03 -19.19
C TYR A 74 -13.31 2.00 -18.13
N ASP A 75 -13.93 0.83 -17.93
CA ASP A 75 -14.84 0.59 -16.81
C ASP A 75 -14.07 0.17 -15.56
N PHE A 76 -14.03 1.06 -14.57
CA PHE A 76 -13.31 0.84 -13.32
C PHE A 76 -14.15 0.18 -12.22
N SER A 77 -15.42 -0.12 -12.47
CA SER A 77 -16.37 -0.57 -11.44
C SER A 77 -15.97 -1.86 -10.72
N LYS A 78 -15.21 -2.74 -11.39
CA LYS A 78 -14.75 -4.02 -10.83
C LYS A 78 -13.56 -3.90 -9.87
N TYR A 79 -12.80 -2.80 -9.90
CA TYR A 79 -11.53 -2.75 -9.17
C TYR A 79 -11.68 -2.21 -7.75
N ILE A 80 -11.06 -2.91 -6.80
CA ILE A 80 -11.01 -2.49 -5.39
C ILE A 80 -10.22 -1.19 -5.21
N ALA A 81 -9.19 -0.99 -6.05
CA ALA A 81 -8.30 0.15 -6.00
C ALA A 81 -7.58 0.36 -7.33
N ILE A 82 -7.24 1.62 -7.60
CA ILE A 82 -6.48 2.03 -8.78
C ILE A 82 -5.09 2.48 -8.33
N LEU A 83 -4.05 1.95 -8.95
CA LEU A 83 -2.66 2.26 -8.65
C LEU A 83 -2.05 2.99 -9.84
N THR A 84 -1.47 4.18 -9.62
CA THR A 84 -1.09 5.03 -10.76
C THR A 84 0.31 5.60 -10.65
N SER A 85 0.98 5.70 -11.79
CA SER A 85 2.21 6.49 -11.98
C SER A 85 1.95 7.74 -12.83
N LEU A 86 0.71 8.24 -12.83
CA LEU A 86 0.25 9.38 -13.63
C LEU A 86 0.77 10.71 -13.08
N ASP A 87 0.90 11.71 -13.96
CA ASP A 87 1.18 13.08 -13.52
C ASP A 87 -0.04 13.73 -12.85
N SER A 88 0.20 14.84 -12.16
CA SER A 88 -0.83 15.61 -11.43
C SER A 88 -2.07 15.89 -12.28
N LYS A 89 -1.92 16.27 -13.56
CA LYS A 89 -3.08 16.65 -14.39
C LYS A 89 -3.92 15.42 -14.72
N GLN A 90 -3.27 14.34 -15.17
CA GLN A 90 -3.94 13.08 -15.52
C GLN A 90 -4.60 12.44 -14.29
N LEU A 91 -3.88 12.42 -13.17
CA LEU A 91 -4.37 11.86 -11.91
C LEU A 91 -5.60 12.61 -11.38
N ILE A 92 -5.60 13.94 -11.40
CA ILE A 92 -6.78 14.74 -11.02
C ILE A 92 -7.98 14.42 -11.93
N SER A 93 -7.75 14.29 -13.23
CA SER A 93 -8.81 13.97 -14.20
C SER A 93 -9.42 12.61 -13.92
N LEU A 94 -8.58 11.59 -13.73
CA LEU A 94 -9.01 10.23 -13.40
C LEU A 94 -9.77 10.18 -12.07
N ALA A 95 -9.24 10.80 -11.02
CA ALA A 95 -9.85 10.75 -9.69
C ALA A 95 -11.26 11.36 -9.67
N LYS A 96 -11.50 12.41 -10.45
CA LYS A 96 -12.83 13.03 -10.60
C LYS A 96 -13.86 12.15 -11.30
N GLN A 97 -13.43 11.15 -12.08
CA GLN A 97 -14.33 10.18 -12.70
C GLN A 97 -14.76 9.09 -11.68
N LEU A 98 -14.10 9.00 -10.52
CA LEU A 98 -14.12 7.83 -9.65
C LEU A 98 -14.42 8.19 -8.19
N ASN A 99 -15.57 8.79 -7.93
CA ASN A 99 -15.88 9.45 -6.66
C ASN A 99 -15.63 8.60 -5.39
N ASN A 100 -15.78 7.26 -5.46
CA ASN A 100 -15.73 6.37 -4.30
C ASN A 100 -14.67 5.26 -4.40
N THR A 101 -13.71 5.35 -5.33
CA THR A 101 -12.68 4.32 -5.49
C THR A 101 -11.32 4.89 -5.09
N PRO A 102 -10.53 4.21 -4.24
CA PRO A 102 -9.22 4.72 -3.86
C PRO A 102 -8.27 4.73 -5.07
N VAL A 103 -7.72 5.91 -5.35
CA VAL A 103 -6.71 6.13 -6.39
C VAL A 103 -5.37 6.42 -5.73
N PHE A 104 -4.47 5.45 -5.75
CA PHE A 104 -3.13 5.57 -5.21
C PHE A 104 -2.20 6.32 -6.17
N ASN A 105 -1.64 7.43 -5.69
CA ASN A 105 -0.54 8.14 -6.32
C ASN A 105 0.79 7.53 -5.86
N LEU A 106 1.51 6.89 -6.79
CA LEU A 106 2.76 6.20 -6.52
C LEU A 106 4.01 7.02 -6.85
N THR A 107 3.88 8.13 -7.58
CA THR A 107 5.04 8.84 -8.17
C THR A 107 5.02 10.36 -8.01
N ASP A 108 3.85 11.01 -8.02
CA ASP A 108 3.78 12.47 -8.08
C ASP A 108 4.05 13.11 -6.69
N GLU A 109 5.07 13.95 -6.62
CA GLU A 109 5.55 14.61 -5.39
C GLU A 109 5.00 16.04 -5.22
N SER A 110 4.08 16.47 -6.09
CA SER A 110 3.51 17.81 -6.11
C SER A 110 2.83 18.18 -4.79
N ASP A 111 3.25 19.31 -4.23
CA ASP A 111 2.61 19.87 -3.05
C ASP A 111 1.21 20.44 -3.39
N ASP A 112 1.02 20.98 -4.60
CA ASP A 112 -0.28 21.51 -5.04
C ASP A 112 -1.33 20.41 -5.21
N LEU A 113 -0.91 19.24 -5.69
CA LEU A 113 -1.78 18.08 -5.80
C LEU A 113 -2.37 17.69 -4.42
N ARG A 114 -1.58 17.77 -3.35
CA ARG A 114 -2.01 17.47 -1.98
C ARG A 114 -2.88 18.58 -1.38
N ARG A 115 -2.61 19.85 -1.73
CA ARG A 115 -3.45 20.99 -1.34
C ARG A 115 -4.84 20.97 -2.00
N ASN A 116 -4.98 20.34 -3.16
CA ASN A 116 -6.29 20.20 -3.81
C ASN A 116 -7.24 19.24 -3.07
N CYS A 117 -6.72 18.43 -2.14
CA CYS A 117 -7.51 17.57 -1.25
C CYS A 117 -8.61 16.75 -1.93
N ILE A 118 -8.28 16.14 -3.06
CA ILE A 118 -9.23 15.33 -3.80
C ILE A 118 -9.50 14.06 -3.00
N ALA A 119 -10.78 13.87 -2.65
CA ALA A 119 -11.19 12.98 -1.56
C ALA A 119 -10.77 11.52 -1.71
N ASN A 120 -10.62 11.03 -2.94
CA ASN A 120 -10.30 9.65 -3.26
C ASN A 120 -8.83 9.43 -3.69
N ILE A 121 -7.99 10.48 -3.71
CA ILE A 121 -6.57 10.32 -4.01
C ILE A 121 -5.80 10.03 -2.72
N LEU A 122 -5.02 8.95 -2.72
CA LEU A 122 -4.17 8.52 -1.62
C LEU A 122 -2.70 8.60 -2.07
N HIS A 123 -1.95 9.55 -1.53
CA HIS A 123 -0.56 9.79 -1.92
C HIS A 123 0.40 8.94 -1.09
N ILE A 124 0.95 7.89 -1.72
CA ILE A 124 2.02 7.08 -1.14
C ILE A 124 3.38 7.74 -1.38
N ALA A 125 3.60 8.33 -2.56
CA ALA A 125 4.79 9.14 -2.80
C ALA A 125 4.87 10.27 -1.74
N PRO A 126 6.05 10.59 -1.20
CA PRO A 126 6.23 11.76 -0.35
C PRO A 126 6.07 13.04 -1.18
N SER A 127 5.67 14.14 -0.55
CA SER A 127 5.67 15.43 -1.27
C SER A 127 7.02 16.12 -1.21
N ASN A 128 7.22 17.10 -2.09
CA ASN A 128 8.36 18.01 -2.05
C ASN A 128 8.48 18.67 -0.66
N LYS A 129 7.35 19.09 -0.05
CA LYS A 129 7.33 19.59 1.32
C LYS A 129 7.78 18.57 2.37
N MET A 130 7.36 17.30 2.29
CA MET A 130 7.86 16.27 3.23
C MET A 130 9.38 16.12 3.14
N LYS A 131 9.91 16.06 1.92
CA LYS A 131 11.36 15.96 1.68
C LYS A 131 12.10 17.20 2.19
N SER A 132 11.56 18.39 1.91
CA SER A 132 12.13 19.66 2.38
C SER A 132 12.12 19.77 3.91
N ASP A 133 11.02 19.40 4.57
CA ASP A 133 10.92 19.43 6.03
C ASP A 133 11.93 18.46 6.67
N ALA A 134 12.10 17.26 6.10
CA ALA A 134 13.10 16.29 6.56
C ALA A 134 14.54 16.83 6.43
N LEU A 135 14.86 17.47 5.30
CA LEU A 135 16.18 18.07 5.06
C LEU A 135 16.44 19.25 6.02
N LYS A 136 15.44 20.10 6.30
CA LYS A 136 15.55 21.18 7.28
C LYS A 136 15.84 20.65 8.69
N GLN A 137 15.18 19.55 9.08
CA GLN A 137 15.50 18.90 10.35
C GLN A 137 16.94 18.37 10.37
N LEU A 138 17.42 17.81 9.25
CA LEU A 138 18.80 17.35 9.14
C LEU A 138 19.80 18.50 9.22
N GLU A 139 19.52 19.64 8.58
CA GLU A 139 20.38 20.81 8.59
C GLU A 139 20.66 21.29 10.02
N ILE A 140 19.65 21.27 10.90
CA ILE A 140 19.83 21.58 12.34
C ILE A 140 20.78 20.58 13.02
N LYS A 141 20.69 19.29 12.66
CA LYS A 141 21.54 18.22 13.25
C LYS A 141 22.94 18.18 12.67
N LYS A 142 23.07 18.46 11.37
CA LYS A 142 24.26 18.28 10.52
C LYS A 142 24.25 19.33 9.39
N PRO A 143 24.63 20.59 9.66
CA PRO A 143 24.52 21.69 8.68
C PRO A 143 25.31 21.49 7.37
N ALA A 144 26.40 20.72 7.41
CA ALA A 144 27.25 20.46 6.25
C ALA A 144 26.82 19.23 5.41
N SER A 145 25.72 18.56 5.79
CA SER A 145 25.28 17.37 5.06
C SER A 145 24.72 17.73 3.68
N LYS A 146 25.03 16.89 2.70
CA LYS A 146 24.51 16.89 1.33
C LYS A 146 23.56 15.70 1.10
N ALA A 147 22.91 15.24 2.15
CA ALA A 147 21.97 14.13 2.04
C ALA A 147 20.78 14.49 1.15
N ASN A 148 20.23 13.48 0.49
CA ASN A 148 18.96 13.54 -0.22
C ASN A 148 17.88 12.87 0.62
N ALA A 149 16.64 13.35 0.47
CA ALA A 149 15.47 12.81 1.14
C ALA A 149 14.71 11.87 0.19
N GLN A 150 14.41 10.66 0.65
CA GLN A 150 13.70 9.65 -0.13
C GLN A 150 12.80 8.78 0.77
N ALA A 151 11.78 8.16 0.18
CA ALA A 151 10.83 7.33 0.91
C ALA A 151 11.42 5.97 1.29
N TRP A 152 12.30 5.40 0.47
CA TRP A 152 12.86 4.07 0.67
C TRP A 152 14.32 4.01 0.24
N HIS A 153 15.08 3.11 0.87
CA HIS A 153 16.42 2.79 0.44
C HIS A 153 16.64 1.29 0.55
N TYR A 154 17.23 0.70 -0.49
CA TYR A 154 17.46 -0.74 -0.58
C TYR A 154 18.34 -1.32 0.55
N SER A 155 19.10 -0.46 1.23
CA SER A 155 19.94 -0.84 2.38
C SER A 155 19.24 -0.69 3.72
N PHE A 156 17.95 -0.32 3.75
CA PHE A 156 17.17 -0.22 4.98
C PHE A 156 16.88 -1.64 5.51
N VAL A 157 17.19 -1.88 6.79
CA VAL A 157 17.16 -3.23 7.38
C VAL A 157 16.29 -3.36 8.62
N LYS A 158 15.80 -2.25 9.17
CA LYS A 158 14.96 -2.26 10.38
C LYS A 158 13.56 -2.78 10.04
N PHE A 159 12.81 -3.28 11.03
CA PHE A 159 11.38 -3.61 10.91
C PHE A 159 11.03 -4.52 9.71
N ALA A 160 11.80 -5.58 9.50
CA ALA A 160 11.67 -6.52 8.38
C ALA A 160 11.92 -5.94 6.96
N ALA A 161 12.35 -4.68 6.83
CA ALA A 161 12.75 -4.09 5.55
C ALA A 161 13.84 -4.88 4.82
N ARG A 162 14.74 -5.53 5.59
CA ARG A 162 15.77 -6.42 5.04
C ARG A 162 15.14 -7.54 4.21
N ASP A 163 14.07 -8.14 4.70
CA ASP A 163 13.45 -9.30 4.06
C ASP A 163 12.67 -8.88 2.82
N LEU A 164 11.97 -7.75 2.83
CA LEU A 164 11.36 -7.19 1.62
C LEU A 164 12.41 -6.83 0.58
N ASN A 165 13.48 -6.12 0.96
CA ASN A 165 14.56 -5.81 0.03
C ASN A 165 15.18 -7.08 -0.58
N LYS A 166 15.34 -8.14 0.21
CA LYS A 166 15.84 -9.44 -0.26
C LYS A 166 14.86 -10.12 -1.23
N ARG A 167 13.56 -10.17 -0.91
CA ARG A 167 12.54 -10.77 -1.77
C ARG A 167 12.38 -9.99 -3.08
N PHE A 168 12.27 -8.67 -3.00
CA PHE A 168 12.16 -7.80 -4.16
C PHE A 168 13.36 -7.98 -5.11
N LYS A 169 14.60 -7.92 -4.59
CA LYS A 169 15.80 -8.12 -5.40
C LYS A 169 15.85 -9.52 -6.02
N LYS A 170 15.41 -10.55 -5.29
CA LYS A 170 15.34 -11.93 -5.82
C LYS A 170 14.36 -12.02 -6.99
N ASN A 171 13.21 -11.34 -6.92
CA ASN A 171 12.15 -11.45 -7.91
C ASN A 171 12.43 -10.60 -9.15
N PHE A 172 12.94 -9.37 -8.99
CA PHE A 172 13.06 -8.40 -10.09
C PHE A 172 14.49 -8.07 -10.49
N GLN A 173 15.50 -8.61 -9.79
CA GLN A 173 16.92 -8.39 -10.07
C GLN A 173 17.39 -6.92 -9.98
N VAL A 174 16.55 -6.04 -9.45
CA VAL A 174 16.84 -4.62 -9.20
C VAL A 174 16.73 -4.31 -7.70
N LYS A 175 17.33 -3.19 -7.29
CA LYS A 175 17.24 -2.68 -5.92
C LYS A 175 15.90 -1.96 -5.73
N MET A 176 15.21 -2.20 -4.62
CA MET A 176 13.99 -1.48 -4.29
C MET A 176 14.31 0.00 -4.03
N ASN A 177 13.47 0.88 -4.55
CA ASN A 177 13.56 2.34 -4.46
C ASN A 177 12.20 2.93 -4.01
N ASP A 178 12.08 4.26 -4.02
CA ASP A 178 10.88 4.97 -3.62
C ASP A 178 9.62 4.49 -4.33
N HIS A 179 9.68 4.38 -5.66
CA HIS A 179 8.52 4.05 -6.49
C HIS A 179 8.09 2.60 -6.33
N SER A 180 9.04 1.66 -6.34
CA SER A 180 8.74 0.25 -6.10
C SER A 180 8.24 0.01 -4.66
N TRP A 181 8.76 0.72 -3.66
CA TRP A 181 8.18 0.67 -2.31
C TRP A 181 6.76 1.22 -2.28
N ALA A 182 6.49 2.33 -2.98
CA ALA A 182 5.16 2.90 -3.05
C ALA A 182 4.14 1.93 -3.67
N GLY A 183 4.50 1.27 -4.77
CA GLY A 183 3.66 0.25 -5.41
C GLY A 183 3.36 -0.94 -4.50
N TRP A 184 4.39 -1.47 -3.82
CA TRP A 184 4.21 -2.56 -2.85
C TRP A 184 3.31 -2.14 -1.68
N ALA A 185 3.53 -0.93 -1.15
CA ALA A 185 2.78 -0.42 -0.01
C ALA A 185 1.29 -0.25 -0.33
N ALA A 186 0.95 0.27 -1.51
CA ALA A 186 -0.45 0.42 -1.94
C ALA A 186 -1.18 -0.93 -1.97
N VAL A 187 -0.60 -1.96 -2.58
CA VAL A 187 -1.19 -3.30 -2.60
C VAL A 187 -1.28 -3.88 -1.18
N LYS A 188 -0.22 -3.75 -0.38
CA LYS A 188 -0.15 -4.31 0.97
C LYS A 188 -1.22 -3.71 1.91
N MET A 189 -1.43 -2.39 1.86
CA MET A 189 -2.48 -1.71 2.62
C MET A 189 -3.86 -2.27 2.27
N THR A 190 -4.15 -2.41 0.98
CA THR A 190 -5.43 -2.93 0.50
C THR A 190 -5.61 -4.41 0.83
N SER A 191 -4.63 -5.27 0.52
CA SER A 191 -4.72 -6.71 0.78
C SER A 191 -4.81 -7.03 2.27
N ASP A 192 -4.05 -6.35 3.12
CA ASP A 192 -4.12 -6.54 4.57
C ASP A 192 -5.47 -6.08 5.14
N THR A 193 -6.06 -5.03 4.55
CA THR A 193 -7.42 -4.61 4.87
C THR A 193 -8.41 -5.73 4.52
N VAL A 194 -8.40 -6.24 3.28
CA VAL A 194 -9.28 -7.35 2.87
C VAL A 194 -9.11 -8.57 3.78
N ALA A 195 -7.87 -8.97 4.08
CA ALA A 195 -7.58 -10.10 4.94
C ALA A 195 -8.18 -9.95 6.36
N ARG A 196 -8.19 -8.73 6.91
CA ARG A 196 -8.68 -8.45 8.26
C ARG A 196 -10.18 -8.19 8.34
N THR A 197 -10.75 -7.55 7.32
CA THR A 197 -12.11 -6.99 7.39
C THR A 197 -13.09 -7.60 6.40
N GLN A 198 -12.60 -8.36 5.41
CA GLN A 198 -13.37 -8.89 4.29
C GLN A 198 -14.07 -7.81 3.45
N ILE A 199 -13.59 -6.55 3.52
CA ILE A 199 -14.07 -5.47 2.66
C ILE A 199 -13.69 -5.78 1.21
N THR A 200 -14.69 -5.82 0.33
CA THR A 200 -14.52 -6.07 -1.11
C THR A 200 -15.18 -5.00 -1.98
N SER A 201 -15.82 -3.98 -1.38
CA SER A 201 -16.36 -2.84 -2.12
C SER A 201 -15.30 -1.71 -2.19
N PRO A 202 -15.16 -1.01 -3.33
CA PRO A 202 -14.20 0.09 -3.45
C PRO A 202 -14.51 1.26 -2.50
N ASP A 203 -15.79 1.54 -2.26
CA ASP A 203 -16.25 2.62 -1.37
C ASP A 203 -15.89 2.35 0.09
N ASP A 204 -16.16 1.14 0.58
CA ASP A 204 -15.80 0.77 1.95
C ASP A 204 -14.27 0.65 2.10
N MET A 205 -13.56 0.24 1.04
CA MET A 205 -12.10 0.24 1.02
C MET A 205 -11.56 1.67 1.18
N LEU A 206 -12.08 2.63 0.40
CA LEU A 206 -11.66 4.03 0.52
C LEU A 206 -11.95 4.58 1.93
N LYS A 207 -13.14 4.32 2.48
CA LYS A 207 -13.52 4.73 3.83
C LYS A 207 -12.58 4.15 4.88
N TYR A 208 -12.27 2.86 4.79
CA TYR A 208 -11.36 2.19 5.72
C TYR A 208 -9.95 2.78 5.62
N LEU A 209 -9.40 2.90 4.41
CA LEU A 209 -8.06 3.42 4.18
C LEU A 209 -7.90 4.84 4.75
N LYS A 210 -8.92 5.69 4.62
CA LYS A 210 -8.87 7.07 5.12
C LYS A 210 -9.00 7.20 6.63
N ASN A 211 -9.79 6.34 7.28
CA ASN A 211 -10.22 6.57 8.65
C ASN A 211 -9.65 5.57 9.66
N GLU A 212 -9.38 4.34 9.23
CA GLU A 212 -9.08 3.20 10.11
C GLU A 212 -7.70 2.59 9.86
N LEU A 213 -7.02 2.98 8.76
CA LEU A 213 -5.75 2.37 8.37
C LEU A 213 -4.68 2.51 9.45
N THR A 214 -4.02 1.39 9.75
CA THR A 214 -2.73 1.34 10.44
C THR A 214 -1.79 0.45 9.63
N PHE A 215 -0.70 1.03 9.14
CA PHE A 215 0.26 0.36 8.25
C PHE A 215 1.69 0.60 8.69
N ASP A 216 2.46 -0.44 9.02
CA ASP A 216 3.85 -0.27 9.47
C ASP A 216 4.83 -0.03 8.31
N GLY A 217 4.46 -0.45 7.09
CA GLY A 217 5.22 -0.35 5.84
C GLY A 217 6.68 -0.76 5.91
N GLN A 218 7.00 -1.64 6.86
CA GLN A 218 8.35 -2.07 7.23
C GLN A 218 9.28 -0.91 7.55
N LYS A 219 8.70 0.15 8.11
CA LYS A 219 9.36 1.37 8.58
C LYS A 219 9.27 1.52 10.10
N GLY A 220 8.46 0.69 10.75
CA GLY A 220 8.36 0.63 12.21
C GLY A 220 7.63 1.80 12.85
N SER A 221 6.81 2.51 12.07
CA SER A 221 5.91 3.55 12.54
C SER A 221 4.53 3.28 11.96
N ASP A 222 3.49 3.49 12.75
CA ASP A 222 2.11 3.35 12.28
C ASP A 222 1.79 4.49 11.32
N MET A 223 1.63 4.15 10.04
CA MET A 223 1.29 5.06 8.96
C MET A 223 -0.20 5.00 8.68
N ASN A 224 -0.78 6.16 8.40
CA ASN A 224 -2.17 6.37 8.01
C ASN A 224 -2.28 7.58 7.08
N PHE A 225 -3.44 7.82 6.49
CA PHE A 225 -3.62 8.95 5.58
C PHE A 225 -4.08 10.23 6.32
N ARG A 226 -3.60 11.38 5.84
CA ARG A 226 -4.09 12.70 6.25
C ARG A 226 -5.39 13.05 5.54
N VAL A 227 -6.03 14.13 5.99
CA VAL A 227 -7.16 14.76 5.27
C VAL A 227 -6.78 15.17 3.85
N THR A 228 -5.50 15.51 3.63
CA THR A 228 -4.91 15.81 2.32
C THR A 228 -4.69 14.58 1.42
N GLY A 229 -5.03 13.38 1.90
CA GLY A 229 -4.69 12.12 1.24
C GLY A 229 -3.21 11.75 1.33
N GLN A 230 -2.35 12.57 1.94
CA GLN A 230 -0.92 12.27 2.09
C GLN A 230 -0.68 11.22 3.18
N LEU A 231 0.05 10.15 2.85
CA LEU A 231 0.50 9.17 3.82
C LEU A 231 1.42 9.80 4.88
N ARG A 232 1.09 9.63 6.16
CA ARG A 232 2.03 9.88 7.27
C ARG A 232 3.13 8.84 7.18
N GLN A 233 4.36 9.25 6.87
CA GLN A 233 5.49 8.31 6.78
C GLN A 233 6.80 8.99 7.16
N LEU A 234 7.76 8.18 7.59
CA LEU A 234 9.15 8.63 7.76
C LEU A 234 9.81 8.89 6.40
N ILE A 235 10.82 9.74 6.41
CA ILE A 235 11.68 10.05 5.26
C ILE A 235 13.10 9.61 5.59
N ILE A 236 13.71 8.84 4.71
CA ILE A 236 15.08 8.35 4.84
C ILE A 236 16.02 9.39 4.24
N LEU A 237 17.03 9.79 5.00
CA LEU A 237 18.04 10.75 4.58
C LEU A 237 19.33 10.01 4.23
N VAL A 238 19.75 10.12 2.98
CA VAL A 238 20.84 9.33 2.40
C VAL A 238 21.91 10.22 1.79
N GLU A 239 23.16 9.95 2.12
CA GLU A 239 24.32 10.65 1.60
C GLU A 239 25.38 9.62 1.19
N ASN A 240 25.93 9.75 -0.02
CA ASN A 240 26.91 8.80 -0.56
C ASN A 240 26.45 7.33 -0.48
N ASP A 241 25.20 7.07 -0.88
CA ASP A 241 24.56 5.74 -0.88
C ASP A 241 24.45 5.09 0.53
N LYS A 242 24.57 5.89 1.59
CA LYS A 242 24.46 5.44 2.99
C LYS A 242 23.33 6.19 3.70
N ILE A 243 22.53 5.43 4.42
CA ILE A 243 21.50 5.99 5.30
C ILE A 243 22.18 6.69 6.46
N ILE A 244 21.92 7.99 6.60
CA ILE A 244 22.51 8.82 7.65
C ILE A 244 21.59 8.89 8.87
N THR A 245 20.28 9.03 8.65
CA THR A 245 19.25 9.07 9.69
C THR A 245 17.87 8.95 9.02
N GLU A 246 16.83 8.74 9.83
CA GLU A 246 15.44 8.92 9.42
C GLU A 246 14.87 10.23 10.01
N ALA A 247 13.99 10.91 9.27
CA ALA A 247 13.14 11.98 9.75
C ALA A 247 11.71 11.44 9.93
N PRO A 248 10.95 11.83 10.97
CA PRO A 248 11.21 12.89 11.96
C PRO A 248 12.43 12.63 12.84
N ILE A 249 13.32 13.62 12.97
CA ILE A 249 14.56 13.46 13.73
C ILE A 249 14.27 13.70 15.21
N ARG A 250 14.49 12.67 16.05
CA ARG A 250 14.29 12.73 17.50
C ARG A 250 15.04 13.92 18.12
N GLY A 251 14.33 14.72 18.91
CA GLY A 251 14.85 15.91 19.58
C GLY A 251 14.86 17.19 18.72
N ILE A 252 14.55 17.08 17.42
CA ILE A 252 14.51 18.22 16.48
C ILE A 252 13.10 18.42 15.92
N ALA A 253 12.44 17.33 15.54
CA ALA A 253 11.09 17.37 15.00
C ALA A 253 10.10 18.08 15.93
N LYS A 254 9.33 19.02 15.37
CA LYS A 254 8.26 19.75 16.04
C LYS A 254 7.02 19.73 15.15
N PRO A 255 5.93 19.03 15.53
CA PRO A 255 5.83 18.11 16.68
C PRO A 255 6.78 16.89 16.55
N PRO A 256 7.10 16.16 17.63
CA PRO A 256 7.97 14.99 17.56
C PRO A 256 7.24 13.75 16.99
N SER A 257 6.55 13.90 15.86
CA SER A 257 5.74 12.88 15.20
C SER A 257 5.87 12.99 13.67
N LEU A 258 5.23 12.06 12.95
CA LEU A 258 5.14 12.08 11.48
C LEU A 258 4.48 13.36 10.95
N ASP A 259 3.75 14.10 11.78
CA ASP A 259 3.15 15.41 11.42
C ASP A 259 4.13 16.58 11.43
N SER A 260 5.41 16.35 11.74
CA SER A 260 6.47 17.33 11.43
C SER A 260 6.88 17.37 9.95
N LEU A 261 6.30 16.50 9.12
CA LEU A 261 6.64 16.35 7.71
C LEU A 261 5.40 16.50 6.83
N GLY A 262 5.47 17.40 5.84
CA GLY A 262 4.49 17.47 4.77
C GLY A 262 3.38 18.48 4.99
N ILE A 263 2.24 18.23 4.35
CA ILE A 263 1.07 19.11 4.31
C ILE A 263 -0.02 18.51 5.18
N LEU A 264 -0.35 19.21 6.27
CA LEU A 264 -1.26 18.70 7.29
C LEU A 264 -2.73 18.93 6.93
N GLU A 265 -3.02 20.06 6.30
CA GLU A 265 -4.38 20.55 6.10
C GLU A 265 -4.67 20.82 4.63
N CYS A 266 -5.96 20.80 4.35
CA CYS A 266 -6.61 21.48 3.24
C CYS A 266 -6.90 22.92 3.68
#